data_AF-A0A8J3ZXC5-F1
#
_entry.id   AF-A0A8J3ZXC5-F1
#
_cell.length_a   1.000
_cell.length_b   1.000
_cell.length_c   1.000
_cell.angle_alpha   90.00
_cell.angle_beta   90.00
_cell.angle_gamma   90.00
#
_symmetry.space_group_name_H-M   'P 1'
#
loop_
_entity.id
_entity.type
_entity.pdbx_description
1 polymer ?
#
loop_
_entity_poly.entity_id
_entity_poly.type
_entity_poly.pdbx_seq_one_letter_code
_entity_poly.pdbx_strand_id
1 'polypeptide(L)'
;MVDESSLARFSARFLHGDQVGGGSDGWAGADLVGEAIRLIHDDAERGARAVGELALSYVSTETPHVYSRGFALSLWNDDVMGAPLPTELLGSVESAIPEVVRAYPVIAGRIPRMFDGNWCVGPYVAARDVPALLAHVEHVIDAMVPGDRGPYLPLLTVLRVAAAGGYAYWEGTDLPVAQANEDWLVGGRPSQVRIEANPLTSPLVRPLAIRGTTYLLHEQWTLHEVDVATSPPTVTTHDAVQVVVAAFTPWNTLLVRIATDRSQRPFQFRLAELPVESRGTVLPSRSGLGDAATPLAADLPFKVDKAYATASGVLLLPARFGPVATYVPHVLRAGGVVERVEAPAPTCGPGDLTCDAAPFGDGSLLVIWDRRAYRWDGGSTLVPLGDEELGGLDDQLATVTLPDGSIVGGFGRRLVRIDRDGRRSTVLPLTNVMAVGRGPDDVLVIKEGDNPEADALKLWWPASREVTHVQPEALGMESGPTMSHYDPVRDLLIAMRPGAWHAVDWSTLAALPRVDLAGFEEEHTRLAALMRSN
;
A
#
# COMPACT_ATOMS: atom_id res chain seq x y z
N MET A 1 -0.07 1.23 25.67
CA MET A 1 -0.22 2.28 26.70
C MET A 1 -0.39 1.61 28.05
N VAL A 2 -0.29 2.33 29.17
CA VAL A 2 -0.45 1.75 30.51
C VAL A 2 -1.32 2.68 31.36
N ASP A 3 -2.46 2.18 31.83
CA ASP A 3 -3.16 2.76 32.97
C ASP A 3 -2.44 2.29 34.25
N GLU A 4 -1.95 3.21 35.06
CA GLU A 4 -1.25 2.87 36.31
C GLU A 4 -2.15 2.07 37.28
N SER A 5 -3.48 2.21 37.16
CA SER A 5 -4.42 1.39 37.91
C SER A 5 -4.39 -0.08 37.50
N SER A 6 -4.04 -0.40 36.24
CA SER A 6 -3.82 -1.76 35.74
C SER A 6 -2.60 -2.41 36.40
N LEU A 7 -1.51 -1.66 36.57
CA LEU A 7 -0.30 -2.17 37.24
C LEU A 7 -0.51 -2.39 38.75
N ALA A 8 -1.35 -1.56 39.39
CA ALA A 8 -1.78 -1.80 40.77
C ALA A 8 -2.62 -3.09 40.88
N ARG A 9 -3.55 -3.33 39.94
CA ARG A 9 -4.32 -4.59 39.88
C ARG A 9 -3.42 -5.80 39.64
N PHE A 10 -2.46 -5.69 38.72
CA PHE A 10 -1.45 -6.72 38.51
C PHE A 10 -0.69 -7.03 39.82
N SER A 11 -0.21 -6.01 40.52
CA SER A 11 0.54 -6.18 41.77
C SER A 11 -0.28 -6.93 42.83
N ALA A 12 -1.55 -6.57 42.99
CA ALA A 12 -2.46 -7.26 43.91
C ALA A 12 -2.65 -8.73 43.53
N ARG A 13 -2.87 -9.04 42.24
CA ARG A 13 -3.02 -10.41 41.75
C ARG A 13 -1.73 -11.21 41.91
N PHE A 14 -0.57 -10.62 41.61
CA PHE A 14 0.74 -11.25 41.74
C PHE A 14 1.03 -11.67 43.18
N LEU A 15 0.65 -10.85 44.17
CA LEU A 15 0.94 -11.10 45.58
C LEU A 15 -0.10 -11.96 46.30
N HIS A 16 -1.36 -11.89 45.88
CA HIS A 16 -2.48 -12.46 46.66
C HIS A 16 -3.32 -13.48 45.89
N GLY A 17 -3.02 -13.75 44.61
CA GLY A 17 -3.86 -14.56 43.74
C GLY A 17 -5.23 -13.92 43.49
N ASP A 18 -6.14 -14.63 42.84
CA ASP A 18 -7.49 -14.17 42.43
C ASP A 18 -8.47 -13.88 43.60
N GLN A 19 -7.98 -13.49 44.78
CA GLN A 19 -8.83 -13.18 45.94
C GLN A 19 -9.57 -11.83 45.84
N VAL A 20 -9.34 -11.05 44.78
CA VAL A 20 -10.13 -9.83 44.53
C VAL A 20 -11.31 -10.19 43.63
N GLY A 21 -12.45 -10.50 44.26
CA GLY A 21 -13.69 -10.88 43.59
C GLY A 21 -14.14 -9.83 42.57
N GLY A 22 -13.96 -10.15 41.29
CA GLY A 22 -14.51 -9.43 40.15
C GLY A 22 -14.04 -10.08 38.86
N GLY A 23 -14.98 -10.74 38.15
CA GLY A 23 -14.88 -11.09 36.73
C GLY A 23 -13.76 -12.04 36.30
N SER A 24 -14.13 -13.16 35.70
CA SER A 24 -13.19 -14.02 34.97
C SER A 24 -12.72 -13.34 33.67
N ASP A 25 -11.81 -12.38 33.79
CA ASP A 25 -11.29 -11.60 32.66
C ASP A 25 -10.14 -12.37 31.98
N GLY A 26 -10.40 -13.58 31.45
CA GLY A 26 -9.56 -14.30 30.47
C GLY A 26 -8.07 -14.58 30.74
N TRP A 27 -7.47 -14.00 31.78
CA TRP A 27 -6.04 -14.08 32.07
C TRP A 27 -5.75 -15.32 32.91
N ALA A 28 -5.34 -16.40 32.26
CA ALA A 28 -4.90 -17.65 32.89
C ALA A 28 -3.49 -17.52 33.49
N GLY A 29 -3.31 -16.56 34.41
CA GLY A 29 -1.98 -16.11 34.87
C GLY A 29 -1.44 -16.83 36.12
N ALA A 30 -2.24 -17.64 36.82
CA ALA A 30 -1.82 -18.21 38.11
C ALA A 30 -0.57 -19.10 38.02
N ASP A 31 -0.51 -19.97 37.00
CA ASP A 31 0.66 -20.84 36.78
C ASP A 31 1.90 -20.01 36.41
N LEU A 32 1.71 -18.96 35.61
CA LEU A 32 2.79 -18.05 35.21
C LEU A 32 3.33 -17.22 36.38
N VAL A 33 2.46 -16.75 37.27
CA VAL A 33 2.86 -16.07 38.52
C VAL A 33 3.63 -17.03 39.42
N GLY A 34 3.15 -18.26 39.60
CA GLY A 34 3.85 -19.28 40.36
C GLY A 34 5.25 -19.57 39.80
N GLU A 35 5.36 -19.67 38.48
CA GLU A 35 6.64 -19.83 37.79
C GLU A 35 7.56 -18.61 37.96
N ALA A 36 7.04 -17.40 37.84
CA ALA A 36 7.83 -16.18 38.09
C ALA A 36 8.35 -16.13 39.53
N ILE A 37 7.52 -16.47 40.52
CA ILE A 37 7.95 -16.55 41.93
C ILE A 37 9.03 -17.62 42.12
N ARG A 38 8.86 -18.80 41.52
CA ARG A 38 9.91 -19.84 41.54
C ARG A 38 11.21 -19.32 40.93
N LEU A 39 11.14 -18.66 39.78
CA LEU A 39 12.30 -18.04 39.14
C LEU A 39 12.94 -16.97 40.01
N ILE A 40 12.19 -16.13 40.73
CA ILE A 40 12.76 -15.16 41.68
C ILE A 40 13.65 -15.84 42.72
N HIS A 41 13.25 -17.02 43.20
CA HIS A 41 14.01 -17.78 44.19
C HIS A 41 15.24 -18.49 43.58
N ASP A 42 15.12 -19.02 42.36
CA ASP A 42 16.19 -19.78 41.70
C ASP A 42 17.22 -18.89 41.00
N ASP A 43 16.74 -17.84 40.32
CA ASP A 43 17.49 -16.88 39.52
C ASP A 43 16.75 -15.54 39.51
N ALA A 44 17.11 -14.66 40.45
CA ALA A 44 16.44 -13.38 40.63
C ALA A 44 16.50 -12.46 39.40
N GLU A 45 17.45 -12.62 38.48
CA GLU A 45 17.48 -11.85 37.22
C GLU A 45 16.40 -12.34 36.26
N ARG A 46 16.31 -13.67 36.05
CA ARG A 46 15.22 -14.27 35.28
C ARG A 46 13.86 -14.03 35.91
N GLY A 47 13.77 -14.08 37.24
CA GLY A 47 12.57 -13.77 37.99
C GLY A 47 12.10 -12.33 37.77
N ALA A 48 13.02 -11.35 37.85
CA ALA A 48 12.70 -9.95 37.61
C ALA A 48 12.19 -9.70 36.18
N ARG A 49 12.85 -10.33 35.19
CA ARG A 49 12.41 -10.30 33.80
C ARG A 49 11.01 -10.90 33.62
N ALA A 50 10.77 -12.10 34.15
CA ALA A 50 9.45 -12.74 34.11
C ALA A 50 8.35 -11.87 34.74
N VAL A 51 8.64 -11.18 35.87
CA VAL A 51 7.70 -10.24 36.47
C VAL A 51 7.34 -9.10 35.52
N GLY A 52 8.34 -8.50 34.84
CA GLY A 52 8.10 -7.47 33.84
C GLY A 52 7.26 -7.96 32.67
N GLU A 53 7.62 -9.11 32.08
CA GLU A 53 6.90 -9.71 30.96
C GLU A 53 5.43 -10.01 31.29
N LEU A 54 5.17 -10.55 32.50
CA LEU A 54 3.82 -10.82 32.98
C LEU A 54 3.02 -9.56 33.24
N ALA A 55 3.65 -8.54 33.84
CA ALA A 55 3.00 -7.26 34.06
C ALA A 55 2.58 -6.60 32.75
N LEU A 56 3.44 -6.60 31.72
CA LEU A 56 3.10 -6.02 30.41
C LEU A 56 2.01 -6.83 29.71
N SER A 57 2.10 -8.16 29.78
CA SER A 57 1.07 -9.06 29.23
C SER A 57 -0.29 -8.82 29.90
N TYR A 58 -0.32 -8.66 31.22
CA TYR A 58 -1.53 -8.30 31.96
C TYR A 58 -2.11 -6.97 31.49
N VAL A 59 -1.29 -5.91 31.46
CA VAL A 59 -1.74 -4.56 31.07
C VAL A 59 -2.30 -4.53 29.65
N SER A 60 -1.76 -5.34 28.73
CA SER A 60 -2.27 -5.44 27.35
C SER A 60 -3.71 -5.96 27.28
N THR A 61 -4.17 -6.71 28.28
CA THR A 61 -5.57 -7.18 28.33
C THR A 61 -6.56 -6.07 28.70
N GLU A 62 -6.08 -4.95 29.26
CA GLU A 62 -6.91 -3.85 29.75
C GLU A 62 -6.71 -2.55 28.95
N THR A 63 -5.64 -2.45 28.16
CA THR A 63 -5.28 -1.22 27.43
C THR A 63 -4.81 -1.55 26.01
N PRO A 64 -4.97 -0.62 25.03
CA PRO A 64 -4.51 -0.88 23.68
C PRO A 64 -2.98 -0.83 23.60
N HIS A 65 -2.47 -1.58 22.63
CA HIS A 65 -1.10 -1.52 22.18
C HIS A 65 -1.04 -1.36 20.67
N VAL A 66 0.14 -1.00 20.16
CA VAL A 66 0.41 -0.93 18.72
C VAL A 66 1.69 -1.71 18.47
N TYR A 67 1.66 -2.58 17.47
CA TYR A 67 2.84 -3.27 17.00
C TYR A 67 3.58 -2.41 15.97
N SER A 68 4.88 -2.19 16.18
CA SER A 68 5.77 -1.63 15.17
C SER A 68 6.98 -2.55 14.99
N ARG A 69 7.34 -2.80 13.72
CA ARG A 69 8.52 -3.61 13.41
C ARG A 69 9.75 -2.72 13.30
N GLY A 70 10.78 -3.05 14.08
CA GLY A 70 12.11 -2.46 13.92
C GLY A 70 12.30 -1.08 14.53
N PHE A 71 11.32 -0.56 15.27
CA PHE A 71 11.47 0.69 16.00
C PHE A 71 10.68 0.70 17.32
N ALA A 72 11.35 1.18 18.38
CA ALA A 72 10.86 1.43 19.74
C ALA A 72 11.87 2.37 20.43
N LEU A 73 11.56 2.90 21.62
CA LEU A 73 12.53 3.74 22.36
C LEU A 73 13.80 2.95 22.71
N SER A 74 13.69 1.64 22.98
CA SER A 74 14.85 0.76 23.19
C SER A 74 15.77 0.64 21.99
N LEU A 75 15.27 0.95 20.79
CA LEU A 75 15.98 0.87 19.53
C LEU A 75 16.32 2.27 18.98
N TRP A 76 16.23 3.30 19.82
CA TRP A 76 16.57 4.67 19.43
C TRP A 76 18.02 4.75 18.96
N ASN A 77 18.22 5.32 17.77
CA ASN A 77 19.53 5.48 17.17
C ASN A 77 19.81 6.98 16.99
N ASP A 78 20.68 7.54 17.84
CA ASP A 78 21.00 8.98 17.87
C ASP A 78 21.46 9.52 16.51
N ASP A 79 22.19 8.73 15.72
CA ASP A 79 22.69 9.14 14.40
C ASP A 79 21.54 9.24 13.38
N VAL A 80 20.63 8.26 13.38
CA VAL A 80 19.45 8.25 12.49
C VAL A 80 18.44 9.33 12.92
N MET A 81 18.29 9.52 14.22
CA MET A 81 17.33 10.45 14.79
C MET A 81 17.87 11.89 14.82
N GLY A 82 19.18 12.10 14.68
CA GLY A 82 19.81 13.41 14.75
C GLY A 82 19.73 14.08 16.13
N ALA A 83 19.26 13.37 17.14
CA ALA A 83 19.15 13.82 18.52
C ALA A 83 19.15 12.62 19.49
N PRO A 84 19.77 12.76 20.67
CA PRO A 84 19.76 11.71 21.68
C PRO A 84 18.39 11.59 22.34
N LEU A 85 18.00 10.36 22.69
CA LEU A 85 16.81 10.10 23.50
C LEU A 85 16.97 10.72 24.91
N PRO A 86 15.97 11.44 25.46
CA PRO A 86 16.05 12.04 26.78
C PRO A 86 15.91 10.95 27.86
N THR A 87 17.02 10.27 28.17
CA THR A 87 17.07 9.14 29.10
C THR A 87 16.57 9.46 30.50
N GLU A 88 16.57 10.73 30.90
CA GLU A 88 16.02 11.22 32.16
C GLU A 88 14.49 11.07 32.27
N LEU A 89 13.79 10.99 31.14
CA LEU A 89 12.34 10.72 31.08
C LEU A 89 12.03 9.22 31.14
N LEU A 90 13.05 8.36 30.97
CA LEU A 90 12.90 6.93 31.02
C LEU A 90 12.97 6.46 32.47
N GLY A 91 11.86 5.94 32.95
CA GLY A 91 11.73 5.34 34.27
C GLY A 91 11.95 3.83 34.26
N SER A 92 11.54 3.23 35.37
CA SER A 92 11.44 1.78 35.51
C SER A 92 10.04 1.43 35.99
N VAL A 93 9.48 0.36 35.44
CA VAL A 93 8.16 -0.15 35.87
C VAL A 93 8.17 -0.54 37.34
N GLU A 94 9.33 -0.82 37.95
CA GLU A 94 9.47 -1.07 39.39
C GLU A 94 8.83 0.03 40.24
N SER A 95 8.85 1.28 39.78
CA SER A 95 8.21 2.40 40.48
C SER A 95 6.67 2.33 40.46
N ALA A 96 6.10 1.61 39.49
CA ALA A 96 4.66 1.40 39.32
C ALA A 96 4.17 0.05 39.90
N ILE A 97 5.08 -0.85 40.29
CA ILE A 97 4.78 -2.09 41.03
C ILE A 97 5.53 -2.19 42.39
N PRO A 98 5.51 -1.13 43.22
CA PRO A 98 6.37 -1.03 44.41
C PRO A 98 6.08 -2.11 45.46
N GLU A 99 4.87 -2.67 45.47
CA GLU A 99 4.47 -3.73 46.40
C GLU A 99 5.14 -5.06 46.06
N VAL A 100 5.26 -5.40 44.77
CA VAL A 100 5.95 -6.61 44.31
C VAL A 100 7.44 -6.52 44.64
N VAL A 101 8.08 -5.38 44.35
CA VAL A 101 9.51 -5.16 44.66
C VAL A 101 9.76 -5.21 46.17
N ARG A 102 8.84 -4.68 47.00
CA ARG A 102 8.95 -4.76 48.46
C ARG A 102 8.81 -6.20 48.97
N ALA A 103 7.91 -6.98 48.39
CA ALA A 103 7.72 -8.40 48.74
C ALA A 103 8.92 -9.26 48.32
N TYR A 104 9.57 -8.91 47.22
CA TYR A 104 10.73 -9.61 46.67
C TYR A 104 11.93 -8.66 46.45
N PRO A 105 12.61 -8.17 47.52
CA PRO A 105 13.68 -7.17 47.37
C PRO A 105 14.85 -7.61 46.49
N VAL A 106 15.04 -8.91 46.29
CA VAL A 106 16.09 -9.49 45.45
C VAL A 106 15.95 -9.13 43.97
N ILE A 107 14.77 -8.71 43.50
CA ILE A 107 14.55 -8.27 42.11
C ILE A 107 14.70 -6.76 41.90
N ALA A 108 14.95 -5.99 42.96
CA ALA A 108 15.07 -4.53 42.86
C ALA A 108 16.23 -4.12 41.95
N GLY A 109 15.95 -3.22 41.01
CA GLY A 109 16.88 -2.75 39.97
C GLY A 109 17.19 -3.76 38.88
N ARG A 110 16.47 -4.87 38.80
CA ARG A 110 16.75 -5.98 37.85
C ARG A 110 15.69 -6.16 36.78
N ILE A 111 14.55 -5.44 36.84
CA ILE A 111 13.59 -5.49 35.73
C ILE A 111 14.22 -4.73 34.54
N PRO A 112 14.27 -5.33 33.33
CA PRO A 112 14.88 -4.70 32.17
C PRO A 112 14.32 -3.31 31.90
N ARG A 113 15.21 -2.38 31.56
CA ARG A 113 14.88 -0.99 31.17
C ARG A 113 15.04 -0.73 29.69
N MET A 114 15.63 -1.68 28.97
CA MET A 114 15.89 -1.68 27.53
C MET A 114 15.84 -3.14 27.07
N PHE A 115 15.53 -3.36 25.79
CA PHE A 115 15.61 -4.70 25.23
C PHE A 115 17.05 -5.23 25.24
N ASP A 116 17.21 -6.45 25.75
CA ASP A 116 18.45 -7.24 25.67
C ASP A 116 18.33 -8.42 24.69
N GLY A 117 17.15 -8.57 24.07
CA GLY A 117 16.79 -9.63 23.14
C GLY A 117 15.28 -9.70 22.95
N ASN A 118 14.80 -10.72 22.23
CA ASN A 118 13.37 -10.97 22.04
C ASN A 118 12.72 -11.41 23.36
N TRP A 119 11.39 -11.29 23.45
CA TRP A 119 10.62 -11.60 24.66
C TRP A 119 11.12 -10.79 25.86
N CYS A 120 11.25 -9.48 25.70
CA CYS A 120 11.81 -8.61 26.74
C CYS A 120 10.92 -7.37 26.90
N VAL A 121 10.92 -6.80 28.10
CA VAL A 121 10.32 -5.49 28.35
C VAL A 121 11.37 -4.39 28.19
N GLY A 122 10.91 -3.20 27.85
CA GLY A 122 11.76 -2.02 27.64
C GLY A 122 11.44 -0.89 28.61
N PRO A 123 11.81 0.35 28.25
CA PRO A 123 11.63 1.52 29.09
C PRO A 123 10.17 1.77 29.41
N TYR A 124 9.93 2.12 30.68
CA TYR A 124 8.65 2.61 31.18
C TYR A 124 8.73 4.11 31.34
N VAL A 125 7.74 4.85 30.83
CA VAL A 125 7.65 6.30 30.95
C VAL A 125 6.38 6.60 31.72
N ALA A 126 6.53 7.18 32.91
CA ALA A 126 5.39 7.49 33.77
C ALA A 126 4.45 8.51 33.09
N ALA A 127 3.16 8.46 33.40
CA ALA A 127 2.15 9.29 32.76
C ALA A 127 2.47 10.79 32.79
N ARG A 128 3.08 11.26 33.88
CA ARG A 128 3.52 12.67 34.05
C ARG A 128 4.63 13.10 33.08
N ASP A 129 5.46 12.15 32.62
CA ASP A 129 6.65 12.39 31.81
C ASP A 129 6.37 12.17 30.31
N VAL A 130 5.28 11.46 29.97
CA VAL A 130 4.84 11.19 28.59
C VAL A 130 4.67 12.49 27.76
N PRO A 131 4.06 13.58 28.26
CA PRO A 131 3.94 14.81 27.46
C PRO A 131 5.30 15.43 27.07
N ALA A 132 6.29 15.36 27.96
CA ALA A 132 7.64 15.87 27.68
C ALA A 132 8.35 14.98 26.64
N LEU A 133 8.19 13.66 26.76
CA LEU A 133 8.73 12.72 25.79
C LEU A 133 8.07 12.89 24.41
N LEU A 134 6.74 13.03 24.37
CA LEU A 134 6.00 13.29 23.14
C LEU A 134 6.53 14.54 22.43
N ALA A 135 6.70 15.65 23.16
CA ALA A 135 7.22 16.88 22.58
C ALA A 135 8.64 16.71 22.00
N HIS A 136 9.50 15.93 22.66
CA HIS A 136 10.82 15.59 22.13
C HIS A 136 10.72 14.73 20.86
N VAL A 137 9.95 13.64 20.90
CA VAL A 137 9.79 12.72 19.77
C VAL A 137 9.16 13.41 18.56
N GLU A 138 8.17 14.28 18.77
CA GLU A 138 7.58 15.13 17.72
C GLU A 138 8.62 16.07 17.12
N HIS A 139 9.40 16.78 17.94
CA HIS A 139 10.44 17.68 17.44
C HIS A 139 11.47 16.95 16.58
N VAL A 140 11.91 15.76 17.01
CA VAL A 140 12.87 14.95 16.29
C VAL A 140 12.29 14.44 14.97
N ILE A 141 11.09 13.85 15.00
CA ILE A 141 10.44 13.32 13.80
C ILE A 141 10.09 14.44 12.81
N ASP A 142 9.70 15.62 13.29
CA ASP A 142 9.41 16.79 12.45
C ASP A 142 10.65 17.31 11.71
N ALA A 143 11.85 17.07 12.24
CA ALA A 143 13.10 17.39 11.55
C ALA A 143 13.49 16.35 10.47
N MET A 144 12.92 15.14 10.53
CA MET A 144 13.17 14.10 9.52
C MET A 144 12.52 14.44 8.18
N VAL A 145 13.07 13.87 7.12
CA VAL A 145 12.40 13.82 5.81
C VAL A 145 11.03 13.15 6.00
N PRO A 146 9.91 13.74 5.52
CA PRO A 146 8.59 13.17 5.71
C PRO A 146 8.47 11.69 5.34
N GLY A 147 9.06 11.29 4.20
CA GLY A 147 9.19 9.90 3.73
C GLY A 147 9.72 8.92 4.78
N ASP A 148 10.69 9.36 5.59
CA ASP A 148 11.37 8.52 6.57
C ASP A 148 10.59 8.39 7.88
N ARG A 149 9.53 9.19 8.09
CA ARG A 149 8.76 9.21 9.35
C ARG A 149 7.89 7.97 9.56
N GLY A 150 7.61 7.21 8.51
CA GLY A 150 6.67 6.08 8.51
C GLY A 150 6.86 5.08 9.66
N PRO A 151 8.08 4.53 9.90
CA PRO A 151 8.34 3.59 10.99
C PRO A 151 8.06 4.14 12.41
N TYR A 152 8.00 5.46 12.55
CA TYR A 152 7.88 6.17 13.83
C TYR A 152 6.44 6.60 14.15
N LEU A 153 5.54 6.61 13.17
CA LEU A 153 4.13 7.00 13.34
C LEU A 153 3.38 6.15 14.39
N PRO A 154 3.62 4.83 14.52
CA PRO A 154 3.06 4.04 15.61
C PRO A 154 3.40 4.59 17.00
N LEU A 155 4.67 4.95 17.23
CA LEU A 155 5.12 5.52 18.51
C LEU A 155 4.42 6.87 18.77
N LEU A 156 4.38 7.76 17.78
CA LEU A 156 3.71 9.05 17.91
C LEU A 156 2.23 8.89 18.24
N THR A 157 1.54 7.96 17.58
CA THR A 157 0.13 7.68 17.83
C THR A 157 -0.09 7.26 19.28
N VAL A 158 0.70 6.31 19.77
CA VAL A 158 0.63 5.84 21.16
C VAL A 158 0.94 6.96 22.15
N LEU A 159 1.99 7.75 21.93
CA LEU A 159 2.37 8.83 22.82
C LEU A 159 1.34 9.96 22.86
N ARG A 160 0.73 10.32 21.72
CA ARG A 160 -0.34 11.33 21.65
C ARG A 160 -1.57 10.92 22.45
N VAL A 161 -2.02 9.69 22.27
CA VAL A 161 -3.17 9.16 23.00
C VAL A 161 -2.84 9.03 24.49
N ALA A 162 -1.63 8.55 24.83
CA ALA A 162 -1.18 8.45 26.21
C ALA A 162 -1.11 9.83 26.90
N ALA A 163 -0.54 10.83 26.24
CA ALA A 163 -0.48 12.20 26.76
C ALA A 163 -1.88 12.80 26.97
N ALA A 164 -2.79 12.61 26.01
CA ALA A 164 -4.16 13.13 26.09
C ALA A 164 -4.99 12.44 27.18
N GLY A 165 -4.79 11.13 27.39
CA GLY A 165 -5.49 10.32 28.38
C GLY A 165 -4.86 10.30 29.78
N GLY A 166 -3.66 10.87 29.95
CA GLY A 166 -2.91 10.78 31.20
C GLY A 166 -2.43 9.36 31.51
N TYR A 167 -2.07 8.60 30.47
CA TYR A 167 -1.57 7.23 30.59
C TYR A 167 -0.04 7.20 30.50
N ALA A 168 0.56 6.16 31.09
CA ALA A 168 1.97 5.87 30.93
C ALA A 168 2.27 5.15 29.59
N TYR A 169 3.53 5.19 29.17
CA TYR A 169 4.03 4.42 28.03
C TYR A 169 4.91 3.28 28.52
N TRP A 170 4.77 2.11 27.90
CA TRP A 170 5.64 0.97 28.15
C TRP A 170 5.72 0.10 26.91
N GLU A 171 6.90 -0.40 26.60
CA GLU A 171 7.17 -1.22 25.42
C GLU A 171 7.67 -2.62 25.77
N GLY A 172 7.44 -3.54 24.83
CA GLY A 172 7.89 -4.92 24.87
C GLY A 172 8.21 -5.43 23.48
N THR A 173 9.04 -6.46 23.39
CA THR A 173 9.42 -7.10 22.12
C THR A 173 9.00 -8.56 22.09
N ASP A 174 8.28 -8.93 21.03
CA ASP A 174 7.75 -10.28 20.76
C ASP A 174 6.86 -10.90 21.86
N LEU A 175 6.41 -10.13 22.86
CA LEU A 175 5.59 -10.68 23.94
C LEU A 175 4.18 -11.07 23.45
N PRO A 176 3.61 -12.17 23.97
CA PRO A 176 2.29 -12.64 23.56
C PRO A 176 1.21 -11.81 24.25
N VAL A 177 0.89 -10.66 23.66
CA VAL A 177 -0.09 -9.69 24.18
C VAL A 177 -1.45 -9.85 23.52
N ALA A 178 -2.52 -9.49 24.24
CA ALA A 178 -3.87 -9.42 23.70
C ALA A 178 -4.17 -7.98 23.26
N GLN A 179 -4.82 -7.78 22.11
CA GLN A 179 -5.28 -6.44 21.71
C GLN A 179 -6.63 -6.17 22.40
N ALA A 180 -6.65 -5.21 23.33
CA ALA A 180 -7.86 -4.74 23.99
C ALA A 180 -8.07 -3.24 23.73
N ASN A 181 -9.33 -2.79 23.70
CA ASN A 181 -9.69 -1.36 23.64
C ASN A 181 -9.01 -0.58 22.48
N GLU A 182 -8.88 -1.20 21.31
CA GLU A 182 -8.24 -0.60 20.13
C GLU A 182 -8.92 0.72 19.69
N ASP A 183 -10.21 0.86 19.98
CA ASP A 183 -11.00 2.07 19.75
C ASP A 183 -10.43 3.31 20.45
N TRP A 184 -9.67 3.14 21.54
CA TRP A 184 -9.00 4.25 22.23
C TRP A 184 -7.89 4.89 21.38
N LEU A 185 -7.31 4.15 20.42
CA LEU A 185 -6.30 4.69 19.50
C LEU A 185 -6.91 5.53 18.36
N VAL A 186 -8.22 5.43 18.15
CA VAL A 186 -8.95 6.05 17.02
C VAL A 186 -9.49 7.45 17.39
N GLY A 187 -9.47 7.82 18.67
CA GLY A 187 -10.07 9.04 19.19
C GLY A 187 -9.31 10.32 18.82
N GLY A 188 -9.55 10.89 17.64
CA GLY A 188 -9.01 12.21 17.30
C GLY A 188 -9.46 12.90 16.01
N ARG A 189 -10.13 12.24 15.06
CA ARG A 189 -10.68 12.91 13.86
C ARG A 189 -12.12 12.47 13.59
N PRO A 190 -13.03 13.39 13.20
CA PRO A 190 -14.33 13.00 12.69
C PRO A 190 -14.12 12.13 11.44
N SER A 191 -14.59 10.89 11.47
CA SER A 191 -14.52 9.94 10.37
C SER A 191 -15.40 10.40 9.21
N GLN A 192 -14.87 11.25 8.32
CA GLN A 192 -15.42 11.45 6.99
C GLN A 192 -15.02 10.32 6.02
N VAL A 193 -14.13 9.43 6.46
CA VAL A 193 -13.70 8.25 5.71
C VAL A 193 -14.63 7.08 6.00
N ARG A 194 -15.18 6.47 4.95
CA ARG A 194 -15.91 5.20 5.04
C ARG A 194 -14.95 4.06 4.77
N ILE A 195 -14.85 3.11 5.69
CA ILE A 195 -13.99 1.94 5.56
C ILE A 195 -14.87 0.70 5.44
N GLU A 196 -14.67 -0.06 4.37
CA GLU A 196 -15.48 -1.22 4.04
C GLU A 196 -14.57 -2.42 3.70
N ALA A 197 -15.04 -3.64 3.93
CA ALA A 197 -14.24 -4.84 3.70
C ALA A 197 -13.92 -5.03 2.20
N ASN A 198 -12.69 -5.42 1.89
CA ASN A 198 -12.25 -5.77 0.53
C ASN A 198 -11.72 -7.21 0.54
N PRO A 199 -12.23 -8.12 -0.31
CA PRO A 199 -11.75 -9.50 -0.35
C PRO A 199 -10.34 -9.65 -0.94
N LEU A 200 -9.77 -8.61 -1.57
CA LEU A 200 -8.39 -8.62 -2.08
C LEU A 200 -7.41 -8.38 -0.93
N THR A 201 -6.44 -9.28 -0.73
CA THR A 201 -5.61 -9.31 0.50
C THR A 201 -4.12 -9.11 0.25
N SER A 202 -3.70 -9.02 -1.01
CA SER A 202 -2.31 -8.91 -1.40
C SER A 202 -1.93 -7.47 -1.75
N PRO A 203 -0.76 -6.97 -1.32
CA PRO A 203 -0.21 -5.70 -1.81
C PRO A 203 0.26 -5.80 -3.27
N LEU A 204 0.33 -7.00 -3.83
CA LEU A 204 0.74 -7.27 -5.21
C LEU A 204 -0.43 -7.31 -6.20
N VAL A 205 -1.63 -6.91 -5.80
CA VAL A 205 -2.75 -6.75 -6.73
C VAL A 205 -2.36 -5.75 -7.82
N ARG A 206 -2.59 -6.10 -9.09
CA ARG A 206 -2.31 -5.25 -10.25
C ARG A 206 -3.46 -5.27 -11.25
N PRO A 207 -3.78 -4.16 -11.92
CA PRO A 207 -4.71 -4.11 -13.04
C PRO A 207 -4.18 -4.91 -14.25
N LEU A 208 -5.07 -5.56 -14.97
CA LEU A 208 -4.82 -6.23 -16.24
C LEU A 208 -5.59 -5.61 -17.40
N ALA A 209 -6.76 -5.04 -17.13
CA ALA A 209 -7.54 -4.26 -18.08
C ALA A 209 -8.55 -3.37 -17.35
N ILE A 210 -8.93 -2.26 -17.98
CA ILE A 210 -9.94 -1.33 -17.47
C ILE A 210 -10.91 -1.00 -18.60
N ARG A 211 -12.22 -1.03 -18.31
CA ARG A 211 -13.27 -0.59 -19.23
C ARG A 211 -14.40 0.08 -18.45
N GLY A 212 -14.51 1.40 -18.56
CA GLY A 212 -15.49 2.17 -17.79
C GLY A 212 -15.28 1.98 -16.30
N THR A 213 -16.28 1.50 -15.58
CA THR A 213 -16.23 1.21 -14.14
C THR A 213 -15.82 -0.23 -13.82
N THR A 214 -15.49 -1.05 -14.82
CA THR A 214 -15.06 -2.43 -14.61
C THR A 214 -13.54 -2.54 -14.71
N TYR A 215 -12.95 -3.06 -13.66
CA TYR A 215 -11.51 -3.30 -13.54
C TYR A 215 -11.28 -4.81 -13.49
N LEU A 216 -10.34 -5.30 -14.29
CA LEU A 216 -9.81 -6.65 -14.16
C LEU A 216 -8.50 -6.57 -13.42
N LEU A 217 -8.43 -7.19 -12.25
CA LEU A 217 -7.25 -7.22 -11.40
C LEU A 217 -6.71 -8.64 -11.32
N HIS A 218 -5.40 -8.78 -11.16
CA HIS A 218 -4.77 -10.05 -10.84
C HIS A 218 -4.22 -10.01 -9.42
N GLU A 219 -4.44 -11.10 -8.67
CA GLU A 219 -3.86 -11.35 -7.35
C GLU A 219 -3.26 -12.75 -7.33
N GLN A 220 -1.93 -12.87 -7.32
CA GLN A 220 -1.25 -14.18 -7.32
C GLN A 220 -1.78 -15.14 -8.39
N TRP A 221 -1.92 -14.63 -9.62
CA TRP A 221 -2.50 -15.30 -10.80
C TRP A 221 -4.04 -15.42 -10.82
N THR A 222 -4.75 -15.21 -9.71
CA THR A 222 -6.22 -15.23 -9.69
C THR A 222 -6.77 -13.96 -10.34
N LEU A 223 -7.76 -14.12 -11.21
CA LEU A 223 -8.48 -13.01 -11.82
C LEU A 223 -9.61 -12.53 -10.89
N HIS A 224 -9.67 -11.23 -10.67
CA HIS A 224 -10.76 -10.55 -9.99
C HIS A 224 -11.38 -9.52 -10.92
N GLU A 225 -12.70 -9.52 -11.00
CA GLU A 225 -13.47 -8.45 -11.61
C GLU A 225 -13.95 -7.51 -10.51
N VAL A 226 -13.65 -6.22 -10.63
CA VAL A 226 -14.06 -5.19 -9.67
C VAL A 226 -14.94 -4.17 -10.38
N ASP A 227 -16.17 -4.00 -9.89
CA ASP A 227 -17.08 -2.94 -10.35
C ASP A 227 -17.02 -1.75 -9.40
N VAL A 228 -16.31 -0.71 -9.81
CA VAL A 228 -16.15 0.52 -9.03
C VAL A 228 -17.35 1.47 -9.14
N ALA A 229 -18.40 1.12 -9.91
CA ALA A 229 -19.66 1.87 -9.88
C ALA A 229 -20.52 1.57 -8.65
N THR A 230 -20.12 0.60 -7.83
CA THR A 230 -20.77 0.25 -6.55
C THR A 230 -19.98 0.81 -5.37
N SER A 231 -20.67 1.06 -4.23
CA SER A 231 -20.03 1.47 -2.97
C SER A 231 -20.54 0.54 -1.88
N PRO A 232 -19.68 -0.35 -1.33
CA PRO A 232 -18.27 -0.53 -1.70
C PRO A 232 -18.16 -1.14 -3.10
N PRO A 233 -16.99 -1.06 -3.76
CA PRO A 233 -16.77 -1.78 -5.01
C PRO A 233 -17.04 -3.28 -4.85
N THR A 234 -17.84 -3.82 -5.76
CA THR A 234 -18.19 -5.25 -5.78
C THR A 234 -17.07 -6.02 -6.44
N VAL A 235 -16.61 -7.08 -5.80
CA VAL A 235 -15.54 -7.95 -6.31
C VAL A 235 -16.10 -9.32 -6.63
N THR A 236 -15.90 -9.77 -7.87
CA THR A 236 -16.15 -11.14 -8.30
C THR A 236 -14.82 -11.84 -8.54
N THR A 237 -14.56 -12.92 -7.79
CA THR A 237 -13.33 -13.70 -7.93
C THR A 237 -13.54 -14.88 -8.87
N HIS A 238 -12.59 -15.09 -9.79
CA HIS A 238 -12.61 -16.19 -10.75
C HIS A 238 -11.49 -17.20 -10.42
N ASP A 239 -11.61 -17.91 -9.29
CA ASP A 239 -10.60 -18.87 -8.79
C ASP A 239 -10.25 -20.01 -9.77
N ALA A 240 -11.17 -20.31 -10.68
CA ALA A 240 -10.99 -21.30 -11.73
C ALA A 240 -9.98 -20.85 -12.81
N VAL A 241 -9.70 -19.55 -12.91
CA VAL A 241 -8.95 -18.92 -13.99
C VAL A 241 -7.65 -18.33 -13.45
N GLN A 242 -6.53 -18.91 -13.87
CA GLN A 242 -5.22 -18.32 -13.62
C GLN A 242 -4.77 -17.54 -14.84
N VAL A 243 -4.70 -16.21 -14.72
CA VAL A 243 -4.38 -15.32 -15.83
C VAL A 243 -3.10 -14.54 -15.60
N VAL A 244 -2.46 -14.20 -16.71
CA VAL A 244 -1.28 -13.31 -16.73
C VAL A 244 -1.46 -12.10 -17.65
N VAL A 245 -2.45 -12.16 -18.54
CA VAL A 245 -2.84 -11.06 -19.44
C VAL A 245 -4.36 -11.09 -19.57
N ALA A 246 -4.98 -9.91 -19.62
CA ALA A 246 -6.39 -9.76 -19.95
C ALA A 246 -6.60 -8.51 -20.82
N ALA A 247 -7.64 -8.50 -21.67
CA ALA A 247 -8.10 -7.31 -22.37
C ALA A 247 -9.56 -7.45 -22.82
N PHE A 248 -10.36 -6.41 -22.64
CA PHE A 248 -11.72 -6.37 -23.20
C PHE A 248 -11.65 -6.25 -24.72
N THR A 249 -12.31 -7.13 -25.48
CA THR A 249 -12.30 -7.05 -26.93
C THR A 249 -13.40 -6.10 -27.44
N PRO A 250 -13.24 -5.49 -28.63
CA PRO A 250 -14.27 -4.62 -29.20
C PRO A 250 -15.53 -5.38 -29.65
N TRP A 251 -15.45 -6.71 -29.81
CA TRP A 251 -16.60 -7.59 -30.08
C TRP A 251 -17.25 -8.16 -28.80
N ASN A 252 -17.06 -7.48 -27.67
CA ASN A 252 -17.69 -7.79 -26.39
C ASN A 252 -17.39 -9.19 -25.84
N THR A 253 -16.12 -9.57 -25.86
CA THR A 253 -15.59 -10.73 -25.13
C THR A 253 -14.41 -10.27 -24.25
N LEU A 254 -13.86 -11.19 -23.47
CA LEU A 254 -12.66 -10.97 -22.70
C LEU A 254 -11.54 -11.87 -23.23
N LEU A 255 -10.50 -11.26 -23.80
CA LEU A 255 -9.26 -11.98 -24.11
C LEU A 255 -8.51 -12.24 -22.82
N VAL A 256 -8.07 -13.49 -22.61
CA VAL A 256 -7.19 -13.86 -21.50
C VAL A 256 -6.03 -14.73 -21.96
N ARG A 257 -4.90 -14.62 -21.27
CA ARG A 257 -3.83 -15.63 -21.29
C ARG A 257 -3.94 -16.48 -20.04
N ILE A 258 -4.52 -17.68 -20.18
CA ILE A 258 -4.91 -18.56 -19.08
C ILE A 258 -4.01 -19.80 -18.98
N ALA A 259 -3.76 -20.28 -17.77
CA ALA A 259 -3.05 -21.55 -17.55
C ALA A 259 -3.86 -22.75 -18.10
N THR A 260 -3.22 -23.64 -18.86
CA THR A 260 -3.86 -24.82 -19.48
C THR A 260 -3.88 -26.05 -18.58
N ASP A 261 -2.86 -26.21 -17.74
CA ASP A 261 -2.78 -27.27 -16.73
C ASP A 261 -2.23 -26.67 -15.43
N ARG A 262 -3.10 -26.62 -14.41
CA ARG A 262 -2.79 -26.05 -13.09
C ARG A 262 -2.04 -27.02 -12.18
N SER A 263 -1.91 -28.29 -12.58
CA SER A 263 -1.23 -29.33 -11.81
C SER A 263 0.26 -29.46 -12.15
N GLN A 264 0.70 -28.91 -13.28
CA GLN A 264 2.08 -29.00 -13.76
C GLN A 264 2.83 -27.68 -13.61
N ARG A 265 4.09 -27.76 -13.14
CA ARG A 265 5.03 -26.64 -13.12
C ARG A 265 6.24 -26.93 -14.03
N PRO A 266 6.69 -25.98 -14.86
CA PRO A 266 6.16 -24.63 -15.04
C PRO A 266 4.77 -24.65 -15.73
N PHE A 267 3.89 -23.72 -15.34
CA PHE A 267 2.56 -23.62 -15.94
C PHE A 267 2.66 -23.34 -17.44
N GLN A 268 1.87 -24.07 -18.23
CA GLN A 268 1.65 -23.76 -19.63
C GLN A 268 0.47 -22.81 -19.76
N PHE A 269 0.56 -21.83 -20.67
CA PHE A 269 -0.46 -20.82 -20.87
C PHE A 269 -0.88 -20.76 -22.33
N ARG A 270 -2.16 -20.51 -22.59
CA ARG A 270 -2.71 -20.27 -23.94
C ARG A 270 -3.56 -19.01 -23.96
N LEU A 271 -3.74 -18.44 -25.14
CA LEU A 271 -4.76 -17.41 -25.35
C LEU A 271 -6.14 -18.06 -25.48
N ALA A 272 -7.14 -17.43 -24.87
CA ALA A 272 -8.53 -17.83 -24.97
C ALA A 272 -9.44 -16.61 -24.88
N GLU A 273 -10.65 -16.76 -25.40
CA GLU A 273 -11.73 -15.78 -25.21
C GLU A 273 -12.74 -16.31 -24.20
N LEU A 274 -13.15 -15.43 -23.29
CA LEU A 274 -14.22 -15.64 -22.34
C LEU A 274 -15.45 -14.82 -22.76
N PRO A 275 -16.67 -15.37 -22.69
CA PRO A 275 -17.86 -14.59 -22.97
C PRO A 275 -18.08 -13.52 -21.90
N VAL A 276 -18.58 -12.37 -22.33
CA VAL A 276 -18.96 -11.26 -21.44
C VAL A 276 -20.46 -11.03 -21.58
N GLU A 277 -21.18 -10.94 -20.46
CA GLU A 277 -22.61 -10.63 -20.48
C GLU A 277 -22.85 -9.17 -20.87
N SER A 278 -24.07 -8.84 -21.30
CA SER A 278 -24.45 -7.51 -21.79
C SER A 278 -24.27 -6.38 -20.77
N ARG A 279 -24.01 -6.68 -19.49
CA ARG A 279 -23.69 -5.71 -18.43
C ARG A 279 -22.20 -5.49 -18.21
N GLY A 280 -21.33 -6.09 -19.04
CA GLY A 280 -19.88 -5.95 -18.92
C GLY A 280 -19.26 -6.93 -17.91
N THR A 281 -20.08 -7.67 -17.16
CA THR A 281 -19.67 -8.75 -16.28
C THR A 281 -19.19 -9.97 -17.04
N VAL A 282 -18.02 -10.48 -16.67
CA VAL A 282 -17.56 -11.81 -17.08
C VAL A 282 -18.50 -12.82 -16.45
N LEU A 283 -19.00 -13.78 -17.23
CA LEU A 283 -20.04 -14.76 -16.85
C LEU A 283 -19.97 -15.25 -15.37
N PRO A 284 -21.13 -15.53 -14.75
CA PRO A 284 -21.23 -15.78 -13.32
C PRO A 284 -20.39 -16.97 -12.86
N SER A 285 -19.58 -16.72 -11.82
CA SER A 285 -18.86 -17.53 -10.79
C SER A 285 -18.94 -19.06 -10.71
N ARG A 286 -19.53 -19.79 -11.66
CA ARG A 286 -19.53 -21.25 -11.65
C ARG A 286 -18.20 -21.78 -12.14
N SER A 287 -17.80 -22.91 -11.55
CA SER A 287 -16.61 -23.73 -11.79
C SER A 287 -16.30 -24.12 -13.26
N GLY A 288 -17.05 -23.61 -14.24
CA GLY A 288 -16.91 -23.89 -15.66
C GLY A 288 -16.32 -22.74 -16.48
N LEU A 289 -15.76 -21.67 -15.89
CA LEU A 289 -15.13 -20.59 -16.68
C LEU A 289 -13.93 -21.10 -17.50
N GLY A 290 -13.20 -22.10 -16.98
CA GLY A 290 -12.17 -22.82 -17.74
C GLY A 290 -12.74 -23.62 -18.92
N ASP A 291 -13.96 -24.16 -18.78
CA ASP A 291 -14.67 -24.91 -19.83
C ASP A 291 -15.34 -23.97 -20.85
N ALA A 292 -15.71 -22.76 -20.44
CA ALA A 292 -16.28 -21.72 -21.29
C ALA A 292 -15.22 -20.96 -22.10
N ALA A 293 -13.94 -21.07 -21.71
CA ALA A 293 -12.84 -20.45 -22.42
C ALA A 293 -12.66 -21.09 -23.80
N THR A 294 -12.93 -20.32 -24.85
CA THR A 294 -12.72 -20.76 -26.23
C THR A 294 -11.25 -20.52 -26.58
N PRO A 295 -10.43 -21.57 -26.78
CA PRO A 295 -9.03 -21.41 -27.11
C PRO A 295 -8.89 -20.69 -28.45
N LEU A 296 -8.03 -19.69 -28.52
CA LEU A 296 -7.69 -19.08 -29.79
C LEU A 296 -6.68 -19.97 -30.51
N ALA A 297 -6.96 -20.34 -31.75
CA ALA A 297 -6.02 -20.99 -32.65
C ALA A 297 -5.01 -19.96 -33.22
N ALA A 298 -4.43 -19.16 -32.33
CA ALA A 298 -3.44 -18.15 -32.65
C ALA A 298 -2.05 -18.70 -32.34
N ASP A 299 -1.31 -19.08 -33.38
CA ASP A 299 0.10 -19.43 -33.25
C ASP A 299 0.92 -18.13 -33.28
N LEU A 300 1.22 -17.61 -32.09
CA LEU A 300 2.04 -16.41 -31.94
C LEU A 300 3.51 -16.81 -31.82
N PRO A 301 4.43 -16.11 -32.51
CA PRO A 301 5.86 -16.41 -32.42
C PRO A 301 6.47 -16.00 -31.07
N PHE A 302 5.68 -15.47 -30.13
CA PHE A 302 6.09 -15.00 -28.81
C PHE A 302 5.02 -15.23 -27.74
N LYS A 303 5.42 -15.14 -26.47
CA LYS A 303 4.50 -15.09 -25.32
C LYS A 303 3.92 -13.69 -25.17
N VAL A 304 2.60 -13.57 -25.10
CA VAL A 304 1.94 -12.27 -24.82
C VAL A 304 2.15 -11.87 -23.36
N ASP A 305 2.52 -10.61 -23.15
CA ASP A 305 2.73 -10.00 -21.83
C ASP A 305 1.76 -8.87 -21.53
N LYS A 306 1.37 -8.11 -22.54
CA LYS A 306 0.35 -7.06 -22.42
C LYS A 306 -0.61 -7.12 -23.60
N ALA A 307 -1.86 -6.75 -23.35
CA ALA A 307 -2.89 -6.66 -24.37
C ALA A 307 -3.69 -5.37 -24.19
N TYR A 308 -3.96 -4.67 -25.30
CA TYR A 308 -4.64 -3.38 -25.29
C TYR A 308 -5.74 -3.35 -26.33
N ALA A 309 -6.96 -3.03 -25.90
CA ALA A 309 -8.12 -2.93 -26.78
C ALA A 309 -8.06 -1.67 -27.65
N THR A 310 -8.53 -1.79 -28.89
CA THR A 310 -8.84 -0.66 -29.77
C THR A 310 -10.23 -0.80 -30.35
N ALA A 311 -10.68 0.19 -31.12
CA ALA A 311 -11.95 0.11 -31.82
C ALA A 311 -12.03 -1.06 -32.83
N SER A 312 -10.90 -1.54 -33.35
CA SER A 312 -10.84 -2.51 -34.45
C SER A 312 -10.11 -3.81 -34.12
N GLY A 313 -9.60 -3.97 -32.90
CA GLY A 313 -8.86 -5.17 -32.50
C GLY A 313 -8.32 -5.12 -31.08
N VAL A 314 -7.41 -6.03 -30.78
CA VAL A 314 -6.61 -6.05 -29.56
C VAL A 314 -5.14 -6.11 -29.93
N LEU A 315 -4.36 -5.09 -29.56
CA LEU A 315 -2.91 -5.09 -29.68
C LEU A 315 -2.31 -6.08 -28.69
N LEU A 316 -1.50 -7.00 -29.18
CA LEU A 316 -0.78 -8.00 -28.41
C LEU A 316 0.70 -7.63 -28.41
N LEU A 317 1.23 -7.36 -27.22
CA LEU A 317 2.64 -7.03 -27.03
C LEU A 317 3.41 -8.24 -26.51
N PRO A 318 4.64 -8.46 -27.03
CA PRO A 318 5.47 -9.57 -26.61
C PRO A 318 6.03 -9.40 -25.20
N ALA A 319 6.25 -10.53 -24.54
CA ALA A 319 7.00 -10.60 -23.28
C ALA A 319 8.46 -10.23 -23.48
N ARG A 320 9.02 -9.55 -22.47
CA ARG A 320 10.43 -9.11 -22.42
C ARG A 320 11.46 -10.25 -22.32
N PHE A 321 11.02 -11.52 -22.38
CA PHE A 321 11.89 -12.68 -22.19
C PHE A 321 11.70 -13.69 -23.35
N GLY A 322 12.66 -13.74 -24.26
CA GLY A 322 12.57 -14.43 -25.56
C GLY A 322 13.59 -13.93 -26.60
N PRO A 323 13.69 -14.58 -27.77
CA PRO A 323 14.60 -14.18 -28.84
C PRO A 323 14.12 -12.94 -29.63
N VAL A 324 15.00 -11.94 -29.81
CA VAL A 324 14.70 -10.60 -30.40
C VAL A 324 13.95 -10.65 -31.72
N ALA A 325 14.34 -11.59 -32.59
CA ALA A 325 13.83 -11.68 -33.97
C ALA A 325 12.32 -11.96 -34.07
N THR A 326 11.66 -12.29 -32.96
CA THR A 326 10.22 -12.59 -32.89
C THR A 326 9.39 -11.50 -32.23
N TYR A 327 10.02 -10.45 -31.70
CA TYR A 327 9.31 -9.37 -31.04
C TYR A 327 8.79 -8.39 -32.06
N VAL A 328 7.56 -8.59 -32.50
CA VAL A 328 6.82 -7.60 -33.26
C VAL A 328 5.40 -7.59 -32.71
N PRO A 329 4.78 -6.41 -32.48
CA PRO A 329 3.39 -6.37 -32.05
C PRO A 329 2.49 -7.07 -33.07
N HIS A 330 1.45 -7.74 -32.56
CA HIS A 330 0.41 -8.31 -33.42
C HIS A 330 -0.93 -7.73 -33.01
N VAL A 331 -1.90 -7.72 -33.92
CA VAL A 331 -3.28 -7.35 -33.61
C VAL A 331 -4.16 -8.58 -33.80
N LEU A 332 -4.92 -8.89 -32.75
CA LEU A 332 -6.03 -9.84 -32.83
C LEU A 332 -7.27 -9.11 -33.35
N ARG A 333 -7.91 -9.68 -34.36
CA ARG A 333 -9.17 -9.20 -34.95
C ARG A 333 -10.31 -10.16 -34.61
N ALA A 334 -11.52 -9.69 -34.89
CA ALA A 334 -12.72 -10.52 -34.78
C ALA A 334 -12.56 -11.82 -35.61
N GLY A 335 -13.09 -12.92 -35.09
CA GLY A 335 -12.95 -14.24 -35.71
C GLY A 335 -11.59 -14.90 -35.50
N GLY A 336 -10.75 -14.38 -34.61
CA GLY A 336 -9.47 -15.01 -34.25
C GLY A 336 -8.32 -14.75 -35.24
N VAL A 337 -8.50 -13.83 -36.18
CA VAL A 337 -7.46 -13.49 -37.15
C VAL A 337 -6.36 -12.69 -36.46
N VAL A 338 -5.11 -13.12 -36.61
CA VAL A 338 -3.95 -12.43 -36.06
C VAL A 338 -3.14 -11.84 -37.20
N GLU A 339 -2.90 -10.53 -37.13
CA GLU A 339 -2.12 -9.80 -38.11
C GLU A 339 -0.86 -9.23 -37.46
N ARG A 340 0.26 -9.29 -38.18
CA ARG A 340 1.50 -8.64 -37.74
C ARG A 340 1.38 -7.13 -37.94
N VAL A 341 1.77 -6.36 -36.93
CA VAL A 341 1.93 -4.91 -37.06
C VAL A 341 3.34 -4.62 -37.57
N GLU A 342 3.46 -3.83 -38.63
CA GLU A 342 4.72 -3.30 -39.13
C GLU A 342 5.29 -2.29 -38.13
N ALA A 343 6.31 -2.75 -37.40
CA ALA A 343 7.09 -1.95 -36.47
C ALA A 343 8.57 -1.92 -36.92
N PRO A 344 9.30 -0.83 -36.67
CA PRO A 344 10.73 -0.79 -36.88
C PRO A 344 11.45 -1.90 -36.10
N ALA A 345 12.56 -2.40 -36.67
CA ALA A 345 13.39 -3.38 -35.99
C ALA A 345 13.89 -2.79 -34.66
N PRO A 346 13.81 -3.54 -33.55
CA PRO A 346 14.31 -3.07 -32.27
C PRO A 346 15.82 -2.87 -32.33
N THR A 347 16.28 -1.79 -31.73
CA THR A 347 17.69 -1.39 -31.63
C THR A 347 18.35 -1.92 -30.36
N CYS A 348 17.57 -2.24 -29.33
CA CYS A 348 18.03 -2.82 -28.07
C CYS A 348 18.01 -4.37 -28.06
N GLY A 349 18.65 -4.96 -27.04
CA GLY A 349 18.70 -6.40 -26.82
C GLY A 349 17.39 -6.99 -26.24
N PRO A 350 17.26 -8.32 -26.18
CA PRO A 350 16.00 -8.99 -25.86
C PRO A 350 15.47 -8.77 -24.44
N GLY A 351 16.29 -8.26 -23.51
CA GLY A 351 15.88 -7.89 -22.15
C GLY A 351 15.66 -6.39 -21.93
N ASP A 352 16.03 -5.56 -22.91
CA ASP A 352 15.93 -4.09 -22.81
C ASP A 352 14.76 -3.53 -23.62
N LEU A 353 14.02 -4.41 -24.31
CA LEU A 353 12.90 -4.05 -25.16
C LEU A 353 11.73 -3.54 -24.31
N THR A 354 11.46 -2.25 -24.45
CA THR A 354 10.29 -1.61 -23.90
C THR A 354 9.11 -1.78 -24.86
N CYS A 355 8.07 -2.47 -24.40
CA CYS A 355 6.79 -2.59 -25.10
C CYS A 355 5.66 -2.13 -24.19
N ASP A 356 4.96 -1.07 -24.58
CA ASP A 356 3.76 -0.62 -23.88
C ASP A 356 2.74 0.05 -24.80
N ALA A 357 1.54 0.30 -24.28
CA ALA A 357 0.60 1.16 -24.95
C ALA A 357 -0.33 1.89 -23.98
N ALA A 358 -0.89 3.01 -24.43
CA ALA A 358 -1.89 3.78 -23.70
C ALA A 358 -2.93 4.34 -24.68
N PRO A 359 -4.22 4.37 -24.32
CA PRO A 359 -5.26 4.85 -25.22
C PRO A 359 -5.30 6.37 -25.30
N PHE A 360 -5.50 6.88 -26.52
CA PHE A 360 -6.02 8.21 -26.79
C PHE A 360 -7.56 8.21 -26.71
N GLY A 361 -8.15 9.40 -26.62
CA GLY A 361 -9.61 9.55 -26.46
C GLY A 361 -10.43 9.18 -27.70
N ASP A 362 -9.79 9.04 -28.86
CA ASP A 362 -10.41 8.61 -30.12
C ASP A 362 -10.33 7.10 -30.37
N GLY A 363 -9.77 6.33 -29.42
CA GLY A 363 -9.56 4.90 -29.55
C GLY A 363 -8.30 4.49 -30.32
N SER A 364 -7.49 5.43 -30.79
CA SER A 364 -6.11 5.15 -31.20
C SER A 364 -5.22 4.93 -29.97
N LEU A 365 -4.06 4.30 -30.16
CA LEU A 365 -3.09 4.05 -29.10
C LEU A 365 -1.81 4.85 -29.32
N LEU A 366 -1.26 5.37 -28.22
CA LEU A 366 0.17 5.56 -28.07
C LEU A 366 0.77 4.17 -27.86
N VAL A 367 1.70 3.77 -28.73
CA VAL A 367 2.48 2.53 -28.60
C VAL A 367 3.92 2.90 -28.33
N ILE A 368 4.47 2.37 -27.24
CA ILE A 368 5.89 2.48 -26.90
C ILE A 368 6.55 1.22 -27.42
N TRP A 369 7.42 1.38 -28.42
CA TRP A 369 8.16 0.29 -29.03
C TRP A 369 9.63 0.65 -29.05
N ASP A 370 10.45 -0.13 -28.35
CA ASP A 370 11.90 0.09 -28.26
C ASP A 370 12.24 1.52 -27.81
N ARG A 371 11.60 1.95 -26.71
CA ARG A 371 11.74 3.29 -26.13
C ARG A 371 11.36 4.42 -27.07
N ARG A 372 10.65 4.17 -28.17
CA ARG A 372 10.13 5.21 -29.05
C ARG A 372 8.62 5.20 -29.04
N ALA A 373 8.05 6.38 -29.17
CA ALA A 373 6.61 6.57 -29.21
C ALA A 373 6.11 6.48 -30.65
N TYR A 374 5.01 5.77 -30.83
CA TYR A 374 4.28 5.65 -32.08
C TYR A 374 2.81 5.88 -31.83
N ARG A 375 2.12 6.41 -32.82
CA ARG A 375 0.66 6.37 -32.90
C ARG A 375 0.23 5.16 -33.70
N TRP A 376 -0.80 4.48 -33.22
CA TRP A 376 -1.42 3.36 -33.92
C TRP A 376 -2.93 3.49 -33.86
N ASP A 377 -3.57 3.57 -35.02
CA ASP A 377 -5.01 3.75 -35.20
C ASP A 377 -5.75 2.42 -35.44
N GLY A 378 -5.06 1.29 -35.22
CA GLY A 378 -5.58 -0.03 -35.53
C GLY A 378 -5.27 -0.50 -36.95
N GLY A 379 -4.49 0.25 -37.74
CA GLY A 379 -3.97 -0.19 -39.05
C GLY A 379 -2.87 -1.24 -38.96
N SER A 380 -2.16 -1.46 -40.07
CA SER A 380 -1.04 -2.43 -40.14
C SER A 380 0.30 -1.85 -39.72
N THR A 381 0.44 -0.53 -39.57
CA THR A 381 1.77 0.11 -39.44
C THR A 381 1.79 1.09 -38.26
N LEU A 382 2.90 1.10 -37.51
CA LEU A 382 3.16 2.09 -36.47
C LEU A 382 3.65 3.42 -37.09
N VAL A 383 2.99 4.53 -36.76
CA VAL A 383 3.38 5.87 -37.23
C VAL A 383 4.22 6.54 -36.15
N PRO A 384 5.47 6.99 -36.42
CA PRO A 384 6.30 7.66 -35.42
C PRO A 384 5.58 8.86 -34.79
N LEU A 385 5.75 9.04 -33.48
CA LEU A 385 5.13 10.11 -32.69
C LEU A 385 6.21 10.84 -31.88
N GLY A 386 6.86 11.81 -32.54
CA GLY A 386 8.05 12.50 -32.04
C GLY A 386 9.33 11.66 -32.15
N ASP A 387 10.47 12.27 -31.86
CA ASP A 387 11.81 11.68 -32.09
C ASP A 387 12.57 11.30 -30.82
N GLU A 388 12.08 11.71 -29.64
CA GLU A 388 12.75 11.48 -28.36
C GLU A 388 12.48 10.08 -27.79
N GLU A 389 13.40 9.57 -26.98
CA GLU A 389 13.16 8.34 -26.22
C GLU A 389 12.08 8.53 -25.14
N LEU A 390 11.27 7.49 -24.94
CA LEU A 390 10.18 7.42 -23.97
C LEU A 390 10.30 6.13 -23.18
N GLY A 391 10.37 6.24 -21.85
CA GLY A 391 10.34 5.08 -20.98
C GLY A 391 8.98 4.35 -21.03
N GLY A 392 8.97 3.05 -20.71
CA GLY A 392 7.74 2.26 -20.64
C GLY A 392 6.86 2.63 -19.45
N LEU A 393 5.71 1.98 -19.34
CA LEU A 393 4.85 2.10 -18.17
C LEU A 393 5.19 0.98 -17.18
N ASP A 394 5.21 1.31 -15.89
CA ASP A 394 5.35 0.32 -14.83
C ASP A 394 4.04 -0.48 -14.64
N ASP A 395 2.88 0.16 -14.85
CA ASP A 395 1.57 -0.46 -14.70
C ASP A 395 0.52 0.17 -15.64
N GLN A 396 -0.59 -0.52 -15.92
CA GLN A 396 -1.70 0.00 -16.75
C GLN A 396 -2.44 1.17 -16.09
N LEU A 397 -2.35 1.31 -14.77
CA LEU A 397 -2.88 2.46 -14.03
C LEU A 397 -1.98 3.70 -14.12
N ALA A 398 -0.89 3.65 -14.89
CA ALA A 398 0.05 4.76 -14.96
C ALA A 398 -0.32 5.79 -16.04
N THR A 399 -1.51 5.76 -16.66
CA THR A 399 -1.91 6.74 -17.68
C THR A 399 -3.38 7.14 -17.62
N VAL A 400 -3.67 8.40 -17.95
CA VAL A 400 -5.01 8.93 -18.18
C VAL A 400 -5.09 9.71 -19.48
N THR A 401 -6.22 9.61 -20.15
CA THR A 401 -6.55 10.42 -21.32
C THR A 401 -7.26 11.70 -20.88
N LEU A 402 -6.82 12.85 -21.40
CA LEU A 402 -7.46 14.14 -21.16
C LEU A 402 -8.49 14.51 -22.24
N PRO A 403 -9.43 15.43 -21.97
CA PRO A 403 -10.44 15.87 -22.94
C PRO A 403 -9.88 16.47 -24.24
N ASP A 404 -8.70 17.08 -24.19
CA ASP A 404 -8.00 17.61 -25.36
C ASP A 404 -7.35 16.50 -26.24
N GLY A 405 -7.47 15.24 -25.81
CA GLY A 405 -6.92 14.07 -26.49
C GLY A 405 -5.44 13.84 -26.22
N SER A 406 -4.81 14.57 -25.31
CA SER A 406 -3.48 14.23 -24.80
C SER A 406 -3.54 13.07 -23.79
N ILE A 407 -2.39 12.48 -23.53
CA ILE A 407 -2.21 11.45 -22.50
C ILE A 407 -1.27 12.00 -21.43
N VAL A 408 -1.61 11.81 -20.15
CA VAL A 408 -0.69 12.04 -19.04
C VAL A 408 -0.39 10.71 -18.37
N GLY A 409 0.88 10.44 -18.08
CA GLY A 409 1.25 9.21 -17.41
C GLY A 409 2.68 9.14 -16.87
N GLY A 410 2.95 8.06 -16.14
CA GLY A 410 4.24 7.72 -15.54
C GLY A 410 5.20 7.04 -16.52
N PHE A 411 5.59 7.74 -17.59
CA PHE A 411 6.47 7.19 -18.63
C PHE A 411 7.92 7.15 -18.16
N GLY A 412 8.49 5.94 -18.02
CA GLY A 412 9.78 5.76 -17.36
C GLY A 412 9.79 6.33 -15.95
N ARG A 413 8.66 6.19 -15.24
CA ARG A 413 8.40 6.71 -13.89
C ARG A 413 8.36 8.24 -13.75
N ARG A 414 8.44 8.99 -14.86
CA ARG A 414 8.29 10.45 -14.85
C ARG A 414 6.87 10.83 -15.24
N LEU A 415 6.32 11.87 -14.62
CA LEU A 415 5.00 12.38 -14.98
C LEU A 415 5.09 13.22 -16.25
N VAL A 416 4.77 12.61 -17.40
CA VAL A 416 4.87 13.23 -18.72
C VAL A 416 3.49 13.32 -19.36
N ARG A 417 3.22 14.48 -19.94
CA ARG A 417 2.11 14.71 -20.86
C ARG A 417 2.60 14.57 -22.29
N ILE A 418 1.86 13.83 -23.11
CA ILE A 418 2.11 13.61 -24.54
C ILE A 418 0.89 14.10 -25.31
N ASP A 419 1.09 15.15 -26.10
CA ASP A 419 0.08 15.70 -26.99
C ASP A 419 -0.11 14.82 -28.24
N ARG A 420 -1.18 15.04 -29.01
CA ARG A 420 -1.54 14.20 -30.17
C ARG A 420 -0.56 14.26 -31.35
N ASP A 421 0.24 15.32 -31.40
CA ASP A 421 1.33 15.51 -32.36
C ASP A 421 2.66 14.90 -31.87
N GLY A 422 2.68 14.36 -30.65
CA GLY A 422 3.84 13.76 -30.02
C GLY A 422 4.69 14.71 -29.20
N ARG A 423 4.30 15.99 -29.09
CA ARG A 423 4.98 16.94 -28.22
C ARG A 423 4.86 16.50 -26.77
N ARG A 424 5.98 16.57 -26.03
CA ARG A 424 6.08 16.10 -24.66
C ARG A 424 6.31 17.27 -23.71
N SER A 425 5.74 17.17 -22.52
CA SER A 425 6.00 18.12 -21.44
C SER A 425 5.98 17.42 -20.09
N THR A 426 6.92 17.77 -19.22
CA THR A 426 6.89 17.33 -17.82
C THR A 426 5.75 18.06 -17.11
N VAL A 427 4.93 17.31 -16.37
CA VAL A 427 3.80 17.88 -15.61
C VAL A 427 4.25 18.29 -14.21
N LEU A 428 4.97 17.40 -13.53
CA LEU A 428 5.61 17.60 -12.22
C LEU A 428 6.98 16.92 -12.24
N PRO A 429 7.99 17.40 -11.48
CA PRO A 429 9.33 16.81 -11.43
C PRO A 429 9.43 15.49 -10.65
N LEU A 430 8.37 14.68 -10.64
CA LEU A 430 8.32 13.40 -9.94
C LEU A 430 9.22 12.38 -10.62
N THR A 431 9.85 11.52 -9.83
CA THR A 431 10.84 10.55 -10.33
C THR A 431 10.38 9.10 -10.24
N ASN A 432 9.27 8.84 -9.54
CA ASN A 432 8.77 7.50 -9.29
C ASN A 432 7.24 7.40 -9.38
N VAL A 433 6.64 7.87 -10.47
CA VAL A 433 5.18 7.79 -10.69
C VAL A 433 4.73 6.35 -10.85
N MET A 434 3.90 5.89 -9.92
CA MET A 434 3.37 4.53 -9.86
C MET A 434 1.97 4.41 -10.44
N ALA A 435 1.13 5.43 -10.29
CA ALA A 435 -0.22 5.46 -10.83
C ALA A 435 -0.68 6.90 -11.09
N VAL A 436 -1.57 7.06 -12.07
CA VAL A 436 -2.23 8.32 -12.40
C VAL A 436 -3.71 8.02 -12.64
N GLY A 437 -4.57 8.70 -11.90
CA GLY A 437 -6.02 8.71 -12.06
C GLY A 437 -6.52 10.11 -12.42
N ARG A 438 -7.76 10.19 -12.91
CA ARG A 438 -8.42 11.45 -13.25
C ARG A 438 -9.54 11.70 -12.25
N GLY A 439 -9.44 12.82 -11.54
CA GLY A 439 -10.49 13.39 -10.70
C GLY A 439 -11.41 14.33 -11.49
N PRO A 440 -12.28 15.08 -10.79
CA PRO A 440 -13.12 16.11 -11.41
C PRO A 440 -12.26 17.24 -11.98
N ASP A 441 -12.78 17.93 -12.99
CA ASP A 441 -12.13 19.07 -13.66
C ASP A 441 -10.68 18.80 -14.12
N ASP A 442 -10.40 17.56 -14.53
CA ASP A 442 -9.09 17.08 -14.99
C ASP A 442 -7.99 17.12 -13.92
N VAL A 443 -8.35 17.22 -12.64
CA VAL A 443 -7.40 17.05 -11.54
C VAL A 443 -6.75 15.68 -11.67
N LEU A 444 -5.41 15.62 -11.61
CA LEU A 444 -4.71 14.35 -11.64
C LEU A 444 -4.52 13.83 -10.22
N VAL A 445 -4.94 12.59 -9.98
CA VAL A 445 -4.69 11.86 -8.73
C VAL A 445 -3.46 11.00 -8.96
N ILE A 446 -2.35 11.34 -8.33
CA ILE A 446 -1.05 10.75 -8.61
C ILE A 446 -0.57 9.97 -7.40
N LYS A 447 -0.11 8.74 -7.63
CA LYS A 447 0.64 7.96 -6.65
C LYS A 447 2.12 7.97 -7.04
N GLU A 448 2.96 8.42 -6.12
CA GLU A 448 4.41 8.37 -6.23
C GLU A 448 4.97 7.29 -5.30
N GLY A 449 5.89 6.47 -5.79
CA GLY A 449 6.66 5.52 -4.99
C GLY A 449 7.91 6.19 -4.40
N ASP A 450 8.50 5.62 -3.35
CA ASP A 450 9.71 6.17 -2.70
C ASP A 450 9.61 7.69 -2.45
N ASN A 451 8.43 8.10 -2.02
CA ASN A 451 7.97 9.46 -2.03
C ASN A 451 8.55 10.26 -0.85
N PRO A 452 9.36 11.31 -1.10
CA PRO A 452 9.98 12.11 -0.05
C PRO A 452 9.00 12.85 0.87
N GLU A 453 7.80 13.18 0.39
CA GLU A 453 6.80 13.89 1.18
C GLU A 453 5.94 12.98 2.05
N ALA A 454 6.09 11.66 1.96
CA ALA A 454 5.24 10.65 2.61
C ALA A 454 3.73 10.77 2.37
N ASP A 455 3.29 11.63 1.46
CA ASP A 455 1.87 11.71 1.12
C ASP A 455 1.40 10.43 0.42
N ALA A 456 0.18 10.00 0.76
CA ALA A 456 -0.43 8.82 0.17
C ALA A 456 -0.73 9.03 -1.32
N LEU A 457 -1.15 10.24 -1.68
CA LEU A 457 -1.46 10.68 -3.05
C LEU A 457 -1.13 12.17 -3.20
N LYS A 458 -0.81 12.59 -4.42
CA LYS A 458 -0.73 14.00 -4.84
C LYS A 458 -1.93 14.34 -5.72
N LEU A 459 -2.58 15.48 -5.49
CA LEU A 459 -3.56 16.03 -6.44
C LEU A 459 -2.91 17.17 -7.20
N TRP A 460 -2.80 17.05 -8.51
CA TRP A 460 -2.34 18.14 -9.38
C TRP A 460 -3.54 18.85 -9.98
N TRP A 461 -3.65 20.16 -9.76
CA TRP A 461 -4.73 21.02 -10.23
C TRP A 461 -4.26 21.78 -11.49
N PRO A 462 -4.58 21.33 -12.72
CA PRO A 462 -3.95 21.88 -13.92
C PRO A 462 -4.34 23.35 -14.17
N ALA A 463 -5.55 23.74 -13.77
CA ALA A 463 -6.08 25.09 -13.98
C ALA A 463 -5.35 26.14 -13.12
N SER A 464 -5.04 25.83 -11.86
CA SER A 464 -4.35 26.74 -10.94
C SER A 464 -2.84 26.50 -10.86
N ARG A 465 -2.35 25.39 -11.41
CA ARG A 465 -0.96 24.92 -11.30
C ARG A 465 -0.52 24.75 -9.84
N GLU A 466 -1.41 24.15 -9.05
CA GLU A 466 -1.17 23.88 -7.64
C GLU A 466 -1.12 22.37 -7.38
N VAL A 467 -0.44 21.98 -6.30
CA VAL A 467 -0.37 20.61 -5.79
C VAL A 467 -1.02 20.56 -4.41
N THR A 468 -1.81 19.51 -4.16
CA THR A 468 -2.28 19.14 -2.82
C THR A 468 -1.61 17.83 -2.41
N HIS A 469 -1.03 17.81 -1.21
CA HIS A 469 -0.53 16.60 -0.58
C HIS A 469 -1.66 15.92 0.21
N VAL A 470 -2.00 14.70 -0.16
CA VAL A 470 -3.01 13.90 0.55
C VAL A 470 -2.29 12.94 1.48
N GLN A 471 -2.24 13.30 2.76
CA GLN A 471 -1.61 12.46 3.78
C GLN A 471 -2.41 11.16 4.02
N PRO A 472 -1.77 10.06 4.44
CA PRO A 472 -2.45 8.78 4.71
C PRO A 472 -3.68 8.92 5.62
N GLU A 473 -3.60 9.77 6.64
CA GLU A 473 -4.69 9.99 7.59
C GLU A 473 -5.92 10.65 6.95
N ALA A 474 -5.74 11.42 5.87
CA ALA A 474 -6.87 11.98 5.12
C ALA A 474 -7.66 10.88 4.40
N LEU A 475 -7.04 9.73 4.14
CA LEU A 475 -7.67 8.53 3.60
C LEU A 475 -8.07 7.52 4.68
N GLY A 476 -7.80 7.81 5.96
CA GLY A 476 -7.96 6.85 7.06
C GLY A 476 -7.03 5.64 6.92
N MET A 477 -5.81 5.86 6.42
CA MET A 477 -4.81 4.84 6.13
C MET A 477 -3.51 5.16 6.85
N GLU A 478 -2.67 4.14 7.06
CA GLU A 478 -1.31 4.30 7.60
C GLU A 478 -0.26 4.47 6.49
N SER A 479 -0.62 4.09 5.27
CA SER A 479 0.25 4.12 4.09
C SER A 479 -0.57 4.44 2.84
N GLY A 480 0.11 4.83 1.77
CA GLY A 480 -0.53 5.04 0.47
C GLY A 480 -1.31 3.82 -0.05
N PRO A 481 -2.37 4.03 -0.83
CA PRO A 481 -3.20 2.95 -1.35
C PRO A 481 -2.49 2.15 -2.43
N THR A 482 -2.86 0.88 -2.62
CA THR A 482 -2.39 0.07 -3.75
C THR A 482 -2.94 0.61 -5.08
N MET A 483 -4.20 1.04 -5.08
CA MET A 483 -4.92 1.61 -6.23
C MET A 483 -5.88 2.69 -5.73
N SER A 484 -6.15 3.71 -6.54
CA SER A 484 -7.21 4.68 -6.28
C SER A 484 -8.03 4.95 -7.55
N HIS A 485 -9.29 5.33 -7.36
CA HIS A 485 -10.23 5.69 -8.41
C HIS A 485 -11.17 6.79 -7.89
N TYR A 486 -11.52 7.75 -8.75
CA TYR A 486 -12.52 8.75 -8.45
C TYR A 486 -13.86 8.34 -9.06
N ASP A 487 -14.88 8.20 -8.21
CA ASP A 487 -16.27 7.95 -8.59
C ASP A 487 -16.99 9.29 -8.80
N PRO A 488 -17.27 9.70 -10.06
CA PRO A 488 -17.91 10.98 -10.35
C PRO A 488 -19.41 11.00 -10.01
N VAL A 489 -20.05 9.84 -9.81
CA VAL A 489 -21.49 9.78 -9.50
C VAL A 489 -21.72 10.11 -8.02
N ARG A 490 -20.84 9.60 -7.15
CA ARG A 490 -20.92 9.81 -5.70
C ARG A 490 -20.00 10.91 -5.20
N ASP A 491 -19.16 11.44 -6.08
CA ASP A 491 -18.12 12.43 -5.76
C ASP A 491 -17.16 11.93 -4.66
N LEU A 492 -16.70 10.68 -4.82
CA LEU A 492 -15.84 9.99 -3.87
C LEU A 492 -14.49 9.66 -4.49
N LEU A 493 -13.40 9.84 -3.74
CA LEU A 493 -12.17 9.12 -4.00
C LEU A 493 -12.22 7.77 -3.26
N ILE A 494 -12.15 6.68 -4.01
CA ILE A 494 -12.06 5.32 -3.51
C ILE A 494 -10.60 4.87 -3.58
N ALA A 495 -10.06 4.46 -2.44
CA ALA A 495 -8.70 4.00 -2.25
C ALA A 495 -8.70 2.54 -1.76
N MET A 496 -7.91 1.69 -2.43
CA MET A 496 -7.78 0.28 -2.11
C MET A 496 -6.55 0.03 -1.25
N ARG A 497 -6.71 -0.70 -0.14
CA ARG A 497 -5.63 -1.45 0.49
C ARG A 497 -5.98 -2.94 0.57
N PRO A 498 -4.99 -3.81 0.82
CA PRO A 498 -5.25 -5.18 1.23
C PRO A 498 -6.28 -5.24 2.35
N GLY A 499 -7.39 -5.96 2.14
CA GLY A 499 -8.44 -6.17 3.14
C GLY A 499 -9.47 -5.04 3.28
N ALA A 500 -9.21 -3.83 2.75
CA ALA A 500 -10.12 -2.68 2.92
C ALA A 500 -10.27 -1.77 1.70
N TRP A 501 -11.49 -1.25 1.52
CA TRP A 501 -11.82 -0.09 0.70
C TRP A 501 -11.97 1.13 1.61
N HIS A 502 -11.31 2.21 1.25
CA HIS A 502 -11.42 3.51 1.91
C HIS A 502 -12.10 4.47 0.94
N ALA A 503 -13.21 5.08 1.33
CA ALA A 503 -13.90 6.09 0.52
C ALA A 503 -13.92 7.42 1.25
N VAL A 504 -13.53 8.48 0.55
CA VAL A 504 -13.46 9.85 1.07
C VAL A 504 -14.19 10.79 0.12
N ASP A 505 -15.02 11.68 0.66
CA ASP A 505 -15.69 12.72 -0.12
C ASP A 505 -14.65 13.60 -0.81
N TRP A 506 -14.81 13.84 -2.12
CA TRP A 506 -13.87 14.65 -2.88
C TRP A 506 -13.76 16.07 -2.32
N SER A 507 -14.86 16.65 -1.83
CA SER A 507 -14.86 17.96 -1.18
C SER A 507 -13.90 18.05 0.00
N THR A 508 -13.70 16.96 0.74
CA THR A 508 -12.76 16.90 1.86
C THR A 508 -11.33 16.99 1.37
N LEU A 509 -11.01 16.27 0.29
CA LEU A 509 -9.68 16.29 -0.32
C LEU A 509 -9.40 17.62 -1.02
N ALA A 510 -10.41 18.20 -1.69
CA ALA A 510 -10.31 19.47 -2.38
C ALA A 510 -10.09 20.67 -1.44
N ALA A 511 -10.52 20.55 -0.18
CA ALA A 511 -10.35 21.55 0.88
C ALA A 511 -8.98 21.48 1.57
N LEU A 512 -8.15 20.48 1.28
CA LEU A 512 -6.80 20.40 1.81
C LEU A 512 -5.94 21.56 1.28
N PRO A 513 -4.89 21.97 2.05
CA PRO A 513 -3.99 23.03 1.62
C PRO A 513 -3.38 22.76 0.25
N ARG A 514 -3.17 23.84 -0.49
CA ARG A 514 -2.55 23.83 -1.81
C ARG A 514 -1.23 24.57 -1.75
N VAL A 515 -0.25 24.04 -2.48
CA VAL A 515 1.05 24.67 -2.69
C VAL A 515 1.13 25.00 -4.17
N ASP A 516 1.62 26.19 -4.51
CA ASP A 516 1.90 26.49 -5.91
C ASP A 516 3.03 25.59 -6.44
N LEU A 517 3.10 25.44 -7.76
CA LEU A 517 4.10 24.56 -8.39
C LEU A 517 5.53 24.92 -7.98
N ALA A 518 5.88 26.20 -7.87
CA ALA A 518 7.26 26.60 -7.57
C ALA A 518 7.66 26.18 -6.14
N GLY A 519 6.78 26.41 -5.17
CA GLY A 519 6.97 25.97 -3.79
C GLY A 519 7.03 24.44 -3.68
N PHE A 520 6.21 23.73 -4.45
CA PHE A 520 6.30 22.27 -4.54
C PHE A 520 7.65 21.81 -5.11
N GLU A 521 8.11 22.39 -6.22
CA GLU A 521 9.37 21.99 -6.87
C GLU A 521 10.59 22.24 -5.96
N GLU A 522 10.62 23.37 -5.26
CA GLU A 522 11.66 23.70 -4.29
C GLU A 522 11.72 22.68 -3.15
N GLU A 523 10.57 22.43 -2.51
CA GLU A 523 10.49 21.52 -1.37
C GLU A 523 10.77 20.07 -1.78
N HIS A 524 10.19 19.61 -2.89
CA HIS A 524 10.42 18.27 -3.42
C HIS A 524 11.90 18.04 -3.74
N THR A 525 12.56 19.01 -4.36
CA THR A 525 13.99 18.93 -4.66
C THR A 525 14.83 18.86 -3.38
N ARG A 526 14.47 19.67 -2.37
CA ARG A 526 15.14 19.68 -1.06
C ARG A 526 15.01 18.34 -0.36
N LEU A 527 13.80 17.79 -0.28
CA LEU A 527 13.54 16.51 0.38
C LEU A 527 14.17 15.33 -0.38
N ALA A 528 14.09 15.31 -1.71
CA ALA A 528 14.75 14.29 -2.52
C ALA A 528 16.30 14.35 -2.43
N ALA A 529 16.88 15.52 -2.16
CA ALA A 529 18.30 15.63 -1.86
C ALA A 529 18.64 15.02 -0.49
N LEU A 530 17.81 15.28 0.54
CA LEU A 530 17.99 14.72 1.88
C LEU A 530 17.84 13.18 1.90
N MET A 531 16.86 12.62 1.20
CA MET A 531 16.72 11.15 1.08
C MET A 531 17.92 10.46 0.46
N ARG A 532 18.69 11.15 -0.40
CA ARG A 532 19.87 10.58 -1.06
C ARG A 532 21.14 10.68 -0.20
N SER A 533 21.13 11.52 0.84
CA SER A 533 22.25 11.68 1.76
C SER A 533 22.18 10.74 2.98
N ASN A 534 20.98 10.24 3.29
CA ASN A 534 20.74 9.18 4.27
C ASN A 534 20.90 7.81 3.59
#